data_AF-A0A7W9TCA5-F1
#
_entry.id   AF-A0A7W9TCA5-F1
#
_cell.length_a   1.000
_cell.length_b   1.000
_cell.length_c   1.000
_cell.angle_alpha   90.00
_cell.angle_beta   90.00
_cell.angle_gamma   90.00
#
_symmetry.space_group_name_H-M   'P 1'
#
loop_
_entity.id
_entity.type
_entity.pdbx_description
1 polymer ?
#
loop_
_entity_poly.entity_id
_entity_poly.type
_entity_poly.pdbx_seq_one_letter_code
_entity_poly.pdbx_strand_id
1 'polypeptide(L)'
;MARIGTLVVGRHVFDMTDGWEGVPPAGEQLVVVSHRPRPAGWHPDAPFHFVDGVARALDKARELTGEDRDIGVAAGDVGGQAFALGLVDEVAMDVVPVVFGSGKRYFGSVGTRHLLDDPHVVIRGDRVLHLRYRVRKQP
;
A
#
# COMPACT_ATOMS: atom_id res chain seq x y z
N MET A 1 16.23 -3.10 -10.95
CA MET A 1 15.45 -1.88 -10.71
C MET A 1 14.22 -2.27 -9.91
N ALA A 2 13.84 -1.51 -8.89
CA ALA A 2 12.63 -1.78 -8.12
C ALA A 2 11.40 -1.60 -9.02
N ARG A 3 10.47 -2.57 -9.00
CA ARG A 3 9.27 -2.58 -9.86
C ARG A 3 8.29 -1.46 -9.51
N ILE A 4 8.29 -1.03 -8.25
CA ILE A 4 7.39 0.00 -7.71
C ILE A 4 7.93 1.38 -8.07
N GLY A 5 7.12 2.21 -8.74
CA GLY A 5 7.43 3.62 -9.01
C GLY A 5 6.85 4.58 -7.97
N THR A 6 5.64 4.30 -7.47
CA THR A 6 4.97 5.11 -6.42
C THR A 6 4.44 4.23 -5.30
N LEU A 7 4.57 4.68 -4.06
CA LEU A 7 3.97 4.04 -2.89
C LEU A 7 2.79 4.87 -2.36
N VAL A 8 1.65 4.24 -2.10
CA VAL A 8 0.48 4.84 -1.45
C VAL A 8 0.38 4.32 -0.03
N VAL A 9 0.33 5.22 0.96
CA VAL A 9 0.27 4.89 2.38
C VAL A 9 -0.83 5.66 3.11
N GLY A 10 -1.31 5.12 4.23
CA GLY A 10 -2.19 5.86 5.12
C GLY A 10 -1.43 6.85 6.00
N ARG A 11 -2.11 7.90 6.45
CA ARG A 11 -1.53 8.90 7.36
C ARG A 11 -0.90 8.33 8.63
N HIS A 12 -1.48 7.26 9.19
CA HIS A 12 -0.93 6.62 10.39
C HIS A 12 0.44 5.98 10.13
N VAL A 13 0.65 5.35 8.97
CA VAL A 13 1.94 4.77 8.59
C VAL A 13 2.97 5.89 8.41
N PHE A 14 2.58 6.96 7.71
CA PHE A 14 3.41 8.16 7.57
C PHE A 14 3.83 8.73 8.94
N ASP A 15 2.89 8.94 9.86
CA ASP A 15 3.20 9.51 11.18
C ASP A 15 4.09 8.56 12.01
N MET A 16 3.91 7.23 11.89
CA MET A 16 4.71 6.23 12.62
C MET A 16 6.17 6.17 12.17
N THR A 17 6.43 6.45 10.89
CA THR A 17 7.78 6.38 10.30
C THR A 17 8.45 7.74 10.16
N ASP A 18 7.84 8.80 10.71
CA ASP A 18 8.20 10.21 10.45
C ASP A 18 8.38 10.51 8.95
N GLY A 19 7.51 9.91 8.14
CA GLY A 19 7.57 9.97 6.68
C GLY A 19 8.93 9.56 6.10
N TRP A 20 9.66 8.68 6.79
CA TRP A 20 10.99 8.21 6.40
C TRP A 20 11.96 9.36 6.09
N GLU A 21 11.88 10.45 6.86
CA GLU A 21 12.70 11.65 6.65
C GLU A 21 12.63 12.22 5.23
N GLY A 22 11.46 12.13 4.60
CA GLY A 22 11.22 12.64 3.26
C GLY A 22 11.70 11.73 2.12
N VAL A 23 12.21 10.53 2.43
CA VAL A 23 12.69 9.57 1.42
C VAL A 23 11.72 8.39 1.30
N PRO A 24 11.08 8.16 0.13
CA PRO A 24 10.19 7.02 -0.04
C PRO A 24 10.92 5.68 0.26
N PRO A 25 10.34 4.79 1.07
CA PRO A 25 10.97 3.49 1.39
C PRO A 25 10.95 2.51 0.21
N ALA A 26 10.13 2.79 -0.80
CA ALA A 26 10.08 2.07 -2.08
C ALA A 26 9.60 3.02 -3.19
N GLY A 27 10.18 2.88 -4.37
CA GLY A 27 9.90 3.77 -5.51
C GLY A 27 10.52 5.16 -5.35
N GLU A 28 10.02 6.10 -6.14
CA GLU A 28 10.54 7.47 -6.24
C GLU A 28 9.54 8.51 -5.72
N GLN A 29 8.27 8.12 -5.58
CA GLN A 29 7.17 9.01 -5.21
C GLN A 29 6.36 8.37 -4.08
N LEU A 30 5.77 9.19 -3.22
CA LEU A 30 4.92 8.71 -2.14
C LEU A 30 3.62 9.52 -2.08
N VAL A 31 2.48 8.84 -2.00
CA VAL A 31 1.17 9.46 -1.82
C VAL A 31 0.63 9.08 -0.44
N VAL A 32 0.37 10.07 0.40
CA VAL A 32 -0.21 9.90 1.73
C VAL A 32 -1.70 10.14 1.67
N VAL A 33 -2.50 9.12 1.96
CA VAL A 33 -3.96 9.24 2.10
C VAL A 33 -4.27 9.93 3.43
N SER A 34 -4.77 11.16 3.36
CA SER A 34 -5.00 12.02 4.53
C SER A 34 -5.97 13.16 4.22
N HIS A 35 -6.94 13.38 5.11
CA HIS A 35 -7.75 14.62 5.13
C HIS A 35 -6.94 15.84 5.62
N ARG A 36 -5.83 15.60 6.36
CA ARG A 36 -4.93 16.65 6.86
C ARG A 36 -3.83 16.94 5.84
N PRO A 37 -3.43 18.20 5.63
CA PRO A 37 -2.32 18.53 4.75
C PRO A 37 -0.99 18.00 5.30
N ARG A 38 0.06 18.15 4.48
CA ARG A 38 1.46 17.99 4.92
C ARG A 38 1.69 18.88 6.15
N PRO A 39 2.38 18.39 7.20
CA PRO A 39 2.76 19.25 8.32
C PRO A 39 3.57 20.46 7.84
N ALA A 40 3.33 21.63 8.45
CA ALA A 40 4.02 22.86 8.06
C ALA A 40 5.54 22.73 8.27
N GLY A 41 6.33 23.07 7.24
CA GLY A 41 7.79 23.02 7.28
C GLY A 41 8.41 21.62 7.25
N TRP A 42 7.60 20.56 7.27
CA TRP A 42 8.11 19.18 7.19
C TRP A 42 8.55 18.88 5.76
N HIS A 43 9.85 18.60 5.59
CA HIS A 43 10.51 18.18 4.35
C HIS A 43 9.87 18.78 3.07
N PRO A 44 10.00 20.10 2.84
CA PRO A 44 9.28 20.80 1.76
C PRO A 44 9.56 20.22 0.38
N ASP A 45 10.79 19.72 0.15
CA ASP A 45 11.23 19.17 -1.13
C ASP A 45 10.95 17.67 -1.29
N ALA A 46 10.40 17.00 -0.26
CA ALA A 46 10.09 15.58 -0.35
C ALA A 46 9.04 15.32 -1.44
N PRO A 47 9.17 14.23 -2.23
CA PRO A 47 8.24 13.84 -3.31
C PRO A 47 6.95 13.21 -2.76
N PHE A 48 6.36 13.85 -1.74
CA PHE A 48 5.26 13.34 -0.93
C PHE A 48 3.97 14.11 -1.23
N HIS A 49 2.92 13.43 -1.66
CA HIS A 49 1.66 14.06 -2.05
C HIS A 49 0.57 13.70 -1.04
N PHE A 50 0.01 14.68 -0.33
CA PHE A 50 -1.07 14.44 0.63
C PHE A 50 -2.40 14.58 -0.09
N VAL A 51 -3.14 13.48 -0.19
CA VAL A 51 -4.36 13.39 -0.99
C VAL A 51 -5.50 12.87 -0.12
N ASP A 52 -6.65 13.52 -0.22
CA ASP A 52 -7.84 13.11 0.48
C ASP A 52 -8.60 12.01 -0.28
N GLY A 53 -8.79 10.86 0.36
CA GLY A 53 -9.48 9.69 -0.18
C GLY A 53 -8.61 8.74 -1.00
N VAL A 54 -8.87 7.44 -0.88
CA VAL A 54 -8.06 6.36 -1.49
C VAL A 54 -8.14 6.35 -3.01
N ALA A 55 -9.33 6.53 -3.60
CA ALA A 55 -9.48 6.54 -5.06
C ALA A 55 -8.65 7.66 -5.71
N ARG A 56 -8.77 8.89 -5.18
CA ARG A 56 -8.00 10.05 -5.66
C ARG A 56 -6.50 9.89 -5.43
N ALA A 57 -6.10 9.28 -4.31
CA ALA A 57 -4.70 8.97 -4.05
C ALA A 57 -4.12 7.98 -5.07
N LEU A 58 -4.90 6.98 -5.49
CA LEU A 58 -4.50 6.05 -6.54
C LEU A 58 -4.46 6.72 -7.92
N ASP A 59 -5.39 7.61 -8.24
CA ASP A 59 -5.32 8.43 -9.45
C ASP A 59 -4.04 9.28 -9.47
N LYS A 60 -3.72 9.94 -8.35
CA LYS A 60 -2.48 10.69 -8.22
C LYS A 60 -1.26 9.80 -8.38
N ALA A 61 -1.27 8.59 -7.81
CA ALA A 61 -0.17 7.65 -7.95
C ALA A 61 0.01 7.19 -9.41
N ARG A 62 -1.07 7.01 -10.18
CA ARG A 62 -0.99 6.67 -11.62
C ARG A 62 -0.30 7.77 -12.43
N GLU A 63 -0.60 9.03 -12.15
CA GLU A 63 0.08 10.18 -12.79
C GLU A 63 1.59 10.20 -12.53
N LEU A 64 2.00 9.79 -11.32
CA LEU A 64 3.38 9.91 -10.84
C LEU A 64 4.26 8.70 -11.19
N THR A 65 3.67 7.51 -11.29
CA THR A 65 4.41 6.25 -11.41
C THR A 65 5.15 6.12 -12.73
N GLY A 66 4.65 6.74 -13.80
CA GLY A 66 5.15 6.52 -15.16
C GLY A 66 4.72 5.17 -15.74
N GLU A 67 4.92 5.01 -17.05
CA GLU A 67 4.55 3.80 -17.79
C GLU A 67 5.38 2.59 -17.32
N ASP A 68 4.79 1.39 -17.35
CA ASP A 68 5.42 0.10 -17.03
C ASP A 68 5.99 -0.09 -15.60
N ARG A 69 5.58 0.74 -14.63
CA ARG A 69 5.92 0.58 -13.21
C ARG A 69 4.68 0.33 -12.36
N ASP A 70 4.85 -0.30 -11.20
CA ASP A 70 3.74 -0.58 -10.29
C ASP A 70 3.51 0.52 -9.27
N ILE A 71 2.26 0.58 -8.81
CA ILE A 71 1.87 1.31 -7.61
C ILE A 71 1.83 0.32 -6.45
N GLY A 72 2.68 0.55 -5.44
CA GLY A 72 2.58 -0.16 -4.17
C GLY A 72 1.49 0.48 -3.31
N VAL A 73 0.67 -0.32 -2.63
CA VAL A 73 -0.30 0.17 -1.65
C VAL A 73 -0.01 -0.50 -0.31
N ALA A 74 0.23 0.31 0.73
CA ALA A 74 0.45 -0.23 2.06
C ALA A 74 -0.82 -0.94 2.57
N ALA A 75 -0.61 -2.08 3.24
CA ALA A 75 -1.65 -2.80 3.96
C ALA A 75 -2.27 -1.94 5.08
N GLY A 76 -3.32 -2.45 5.71
CA GLY A 76 -4.15 -1.75 6.69
C GLY A 76 -5.36 -1.09 6.03
N ASP A 77 -5.84 0.02 6.60
CA ASP A 77 -7.10 0.64 6.15
C ASP A 77 -7.05 1.17 4.72
N VAL A 78 -5.91 1.71 4.26
CA VAL A 78 -5.75 2.19 2.87
C VAL A 78 -5.76 1.02 1.88
N GLY A 79 -4.92 0.01 2.10
CA GLY A 79 -4.91 -1.20 1.26
C GLY A 79 -6.26 -1.92 1.27
N GLY A 80 -6.91 -2.00 2.43
CA GLY A 80 -8.27 -2.54 2.58
C GLY A 80 -9.31 -1.78 1.77
N GLN A 81 -9.32 -0.45 1.84
CA GLN A 81 -10.24 0.39 1.05
C GLN A 81 -9.97 0.28 -0.46
N ALA A 82 -8.70 0.28 -0.88
CA ALA A 82 -8.34 0.08 -2.28
C ALA A 82 -8.84 -1.29 -2.79
N PHE A 83 -8.69 -2.32 -1.97
CA PHE A 83 -9.18 -3.66 -2.25
C PHE A 83 -10.71 -3.67 -2.36
N ALA A 84 -11.42 -3.04 -1.42
CA ALA A 84 -12.88 -2.90 -1.42
C ALA A 84 -13.42 -2.24 -2.70
N LEU A 85 -12.67 -1.25 -3.21
CA LEU A 85 -13.00 -0.50 -4.42
C LEU A 85 -12.66 -1.27 -5.71
N GLY A 86 -12.10 -2.48 -5.61
CA GLY A 86 -11.69 -3.27 -6.77
C GLY A 86 -10.48 -2.68 -7.52
N LEU A 87 -9.69 -1.83 -6.87
CA LEU A 87 -8.55 -1.13 -7.48
C LEU A 87 -7.20 -1.85 -7.31
N VAL A 88 -7.22 -3.06 -6.76
CA VAL A 88 -6.04 -3.88 -6.50
C VAL A 88 -6.04 -5.06 -7.45
N ASP A 89 -4.99 -5.20 -8.25
CA ASP A 89 -4.81 -6.34 -9.17
C ASP A 89 -4.09 -7.52 -8.50
N GLU A 90 -3.26 -7.25 -7.49
CA GLU A 90 -2.43 -8.26 -6.83
C GLU A 90 -2.26 -7.96 -5.33
N VAL A 91 -2.27 -9.01 -4.50
CA VAL A 91 -1.99 -8.94 -3.06
C VAL A 91 -0.66 -9.64 -2.77
N ALA A 92 0.29 -8.91 -2.17
CA ALA A 92 1.55 -9.47 -1.68
C ALA A 92 1.53 -9.60 -0.15
N MET A 93 1.61 -10.82 0.38
CA MET A 93 1.48 -11.11 1.81
C MET A 93 2.70 -11.84 2.36
N ASP A 94 3.23 -11.34 3.47
CA ASP A 94 4.28 -11.99 4.24
C ASP A 94 3.68 -12.65 5.49
N VAL A 95 3.65 -13.98 5.49
CA VAL A 95 3.07 -14.77 6.58
C VAL A 95 4.17 -15.28 7.50
N VAL A 96 4.17 -14.80 8.74
CA VAL A 96 5.12 -15.20 9.80
C VAL A 96 4.48 -16.23 10.75
N PRO A 97 5.24 -17.15 11.37
CA PRO A 97 4.72 -18.18 12.27
C PRO A 97 4.48 -17.62 13.68
N VAL A 98 3.60 -16.62 13.79
CA VAL A 98 3.24 -15.96 15.06
C VAL A 98 1.73 -15.73 15.11
N VAL A 99 1.11 -16.05 16.24
CA VAL A 99 -0.28 -15.70 16.55
C VAL A 99 -0.27 -14.50 17.49
N PHE A 100 -0.61 -13.31 16.97
CA PHE A 100 -0.56 -12.07 17.76
C PHE A 100 -1.72 -11.92 18.77
N GLY A 101 -2.81 -12.70 18.63
CA GLY A 101 -4.01 -12.64 19.47
C GLY A 101 -4.89 -11.40 19.25
N SER A 102 -4.30 -10.23 19.07
CA SER A 102 -4.98 -8.98 18.72
C SER A 102 -4.07 -8.05 17.91
N GLY A 103 -4.63 -7.05 17.24
CA GLY A 103 -3.85 -6.07 16.49
C GLY A 103 -4.60 -5.46 15.32
N LYS A 104 -3.85 -4.78 14.44
CA LYS A 104 -4.36 -4.23 13.18
C LYS A 104 -4.54 -5.37 12.16
N ARG A 105 -5.69 -5.39 11.50
CA ARG A 105 -6.00 -6.36 10.45
C ARG A 105 -5.29 -5.95 9.15
N TYR A 106 -4.87 -6.95 8.36
CA TYR A 106 -4.15 -6.73 7.10
C TYR A 106 -4.92 -5.87 6.09
N PHE A 107 -6.25 -6.03 5.99
CA PHE A 107 -7.12 -5.21 5.14
C PHE A 107 -7.93 -4.17 5.93
N GLY A 108 -7.46 -3.77 7.12
CA GLY A 108 -8.15 -2.79 7.94
C GLY A 108 -9.56 -3.25 8.38
N SER A 109 -10.50 -2.30 8.47
CA SER A 109 -11.88 -2.56 8.90
C SER A 109 -12.86 -2.93 7.78
N VAL A 110 -12.38 -3.08 6.53
CA VAL A 110 -13.25 -3.37 5.38
C VAL A 110 -13.85 -4.79 5.49
N GLY A 111 -15.16 -4.89 5.27
CA GLY A 111 -15.94 -6.14 5.36
C GLY A 111 -16.31 -6.77 4.01
N THR A 112 -15.71 -6.33 2.90
CA THR A 112 -16.02 -6.82 1.55
C THR A 112 -15.30 -8.12 1.23
N ARG A 113 -16.00 -9.06 0.59
CA ARG A 113 -15.41 -10.30 0.07
C ARG A 113 -14.91 -10.11 -1.35
N HIS A 114 -13.62 -10.36 -1.55
CA HIS A 114 -12.99 -10.52 -2.86
C HIS A 114 -12.36 -11.90 -2.94
N LEU A 115 -12.38 -12.50 -4.14
CA LEU A 115 -11.72 -13.76 -4.39
C LEU A 115 -10.29 -13.50 -4.88
N LEU A 116 -9.36 -14.31 -4.39
CA LEU A 116 -8.01 -14.40 -4.89
C LEU A 116 -7.87 -15.73 -5.64
N ASP A 117 -7.07 -15.76 -6.70
CA ASP A 117 -6.61 -17.03 -7.28
C ASP A 117 -5.58 -17.69 -6.37
N ASP A 118 -5.12 -18.89 -6.73
CA ASP A 118 -3.98 -19.52 -6.06
C ASP A 118 -2.73 -18.60 -6.12
N PRO A 119 -1.85 -18.66 -5.12
CA PRO A 119 -0.66 -17.83 -5.13
C PRO A 119 0.22 -18.22 -6.32
N HIS A 120 0.51 -17.24 -7.18
CA HIS A 120 1.37 -17.44 -8.34
C HIS A 120 2.84 -17.20 -8.01
N VAL A 121 3.14 -16.69 -6.81
CA VAL A 121 4.48 -16.64 -6.22
C VAL A 121 4.41 -17.17 -4.79
N VAL A 122 5.30 -18.11 -4.47
CA VAL A 122 5.51 -18.66 -3.12
C VAL A 122 7.01 -18.77 -2.88
N ILE A 123 7.53 -17.97 -1.96
CA ILE A 123 8.94 -17.97 -1.58
C ILE A 123 9.04 -18.27 -0.09
N ARG A 124 9.79 -19.33 0.26
CA ARG A 124 10.11 -19.67 1.65
C ARG A 124 11.33 -18.85 2.10
N GLY A 125 11.12 -17.94 3.05
CA GLY A 125 12.19 -17.29 3.79
C GLY A 125 12.50 -18.03 5.11
N ASP A 126 13.43 -17.48 5.88
CA ASP A 126 13.62 -17.90 7.26
C ASP A 126 12.50 -17.31 8.13
N ARG A 127 11.68 -18.19 8.72
CA ARG A 127 10.51 -17.82 9.54
C ARG A 127 9.48 -16.91 8.83
N VAL A 128 9.38 -16.95 7.50
CA VAL A 128 8.37 -16.20 6.73
C VAL A 128 8.05 -16.91 5.40
N LEU A 129 6.80 -16.81 4.95
CA LEU A 129 6.40 -17.13 3.57
C LEU A 129 6.01 -15.83 2.85
N HIS A 130 6.67 -15.54 1.74
CA HIS A 130 6.31 -14.43 0.85
C HIS A 130 5.39 -14.95 -0.25
N LEU A 131 4.17 -14.41 -0.31
CA LEU A 131 3.09 -14.91 -1.17
C LEU A 131 2.60 -13.78 -2.07
N ARG A 132 2.31 -14.07 -3.35
CA ARG A 132 1.61 -13.13 -4.24
C ARG A 132 0.42 -13.79 -4.88
N TYR A 133 -0.73 -13.12 -4.77
CA TYR A 133 -2.02 -13.58 -5.25
C TYR A 133 -2.56 -12.62 -6.29
N ARG A 134 -3.07 -13.14 -7.41
CA ARG A 134 -3.86 -12.32 -8.33
C ARG A 134 -5.27 -12.15 -7.78
N VAL A 135 -5.80 -10.94 -7.87
CA VAL A 135 -7.19 -10.67 -7.51
C VAL A 135 -8.09 -11.15 -8.64
N ARG A 136 -9.05 -12.02 -8.31
CA ARG A 136 -10.02 -12.51 -9.30
C ARG A 136 -11.05 -11.43 -9.56
N LYS A 137 -11.11 -10.95 -10.80
CA LYS A 137 -12.16 -10.02 -11.25
C LYS A 137 -13.50 -10.77 -11.21
N GLN A 138 -14.52 -10.15 -10.60
CA GLN A 138 -15.87 -10.68 -10.70
C GLN A 138 -16.32 -10.56 -12.17
N PRO A 139 -16.98 -11.60 -12.73
CA PRO A 139 -17.52 -11.55 -14.08
C PRO A 139 -18.59 -10.48 -14.25
#